data_AF-A0AAV7JYB1-F1
#
_entry.id   AF-A0AAV7JYB1-F1
#
_cell.length_a   1.000
_cell.length_b   1.000
_cell.length_c   1.000
_cell.angle_alpha   90.00
_cell.angle_beta   90.00
_cell.angle_gamma   90.00
#
_symmetry.space_group_name_H-M   'P 1'
#
loop_
_entity.id
_entity.type
_entity.pdbx_description
1 polymer ?
#
loop_
_entity_poly.entity_id
_entity_poly.type
_entity_poly.pdbx_seq_one_letter_code
_entity_poly.pdbx_strand_id
1 'polypeptide(L)'
;MQQAKRQEVSELLKLKTTTIKSIGKRCGVSLKTVYNVEATVSDSKNLKHRKGAGRPMKMSKNNKISLAAKLQKNPRVSVRRIASEFQVTQGLDISRESIRRTIKSMGLSKKVPIRGPGITPRMRKYVSIGPRKTGVLTGTR
;
A
#
# COMPACT_ATOMS: atom_id res chain seq x y z
N MET A 1 10.85 2.71 20.04
CA MET A 1 10.38 3.58 21.14
C MET A 1 8.94 3.96 20.85
N GLN A 2 8.05 3.85 21.83
CA GLN A 2 6.65 4.28 21.70
C GLN A 2 6.58 5.82 21.56
N GLN A 3 5.61 6.33 20.81
CA GLN A 3 5.52 7.75 20.48
C GLN A 3 5.32 8.64 21.72
N ALA A 4 4.64 8.13 22.74
CA ALA A 4 4.45 8.80 24.03
C ALA A 4 5.79 9.17 24.71
N LYS A 5 6.75 8.23 24.76
CA LYS A 5 8.07 8.49 25.36
C LYS A 5 8.86 9.56 24.62
N ARG A 6 8.67 9.72 23.31
CA ARG A 6 9.31 10.80 22.52
C ARG A 6 8.73 12.17 22.89
N GLN A 7 7.42 12.22 23.11
CA GLN A 7 6.72 13.46 23.49
C GLN A 7 7.16 13.90 24.88
N GLU A 8 7.18 12.97 25.84
CA GLU A 8 7.64 13.23 27.21
C GLU A 8 9.09 13.78 27.24
N VAL A 9 10.01 13.15 26.50
CA VAL A 9 11.39 13.64 26.36
C VAL A 9 11.43 15.02 25.72
N SER A 10 10.62 15.27 24.69
CA SER A 10 10.57 16.58 24.02
C SER A 10 10.03 17.68 24.93
N GLU A 11 9.03 17.40 25.77
CA GLU A 11 8.48 18.36 26.72
C GLU A 11 9.52 18.72 27.78
N LEU A 12 10.23 17.73 28.32
CA LEU A 12 11.32 17.95 29.28
C LEU A 12 12.47 18.77 28.67
N LEU A 13 12.82 18.52 27.41
CA LEU A 13 13.83 19.31 26.69
C LEU A 13 13.39 20.78 26.48
N LYS A 14 12.11 21.03 26.21
CA LYS A 14 11.57 22.39 26.06
C LYS A 14 11.62 23.18 27.36
N LEU A 15 11.39 22.52 28.49
CA LEU A 15 11.40 23.15 29.81
C LEU A 15 12.81 23.62 30.23
N LYS A 16 13.89 23.09 29.62
CA LYS A 16 15.32 23.43 29.88
C LYS A 16 15.78 23.36 31.34
N THR A 17 14.95 22.88 32.25
CA THR A 17 15.25 22.80 33.70
C THR A 17 16.06 21.57 34.09
N THR A 18 16.13 20.55 33.21
CA THR A 18 16.70 19.24 33.53
C THR A 18 17.87 18.91 32.62
N THR A 19 18.92 18.30 33.19
CA THR A 19 20.08 17.85 32.40
C THR A 19 19.70 16.67 31.51
N ILE A 20 20.31 16.55 30.34
CA ILE A 20 20.06 15.45 29.37
C ILE A 20 20.15 14.07 30.04
N LYS A 21 21.11 13.89 30.96
CA LYS A 21 21.29 12.65 31.71
C LYS A 21 20.11 12.34 32.63
N SER A 22 19.56 13.36 33.30
CA SER A 22 18.38 13.21 34.15
C SER A 22 17.11 12.88 33.36
N ILE A 23 16.95 13.48 32.16
CA ILE A 23 15.84 13.18 31.24
C ILE A 23 15.88 11.71 30.80
N GLY A 24 17.06 11.22 30.40
CA GLY A 24 17.23 9.81 30.01
C GLY A 24 16.87 8.84 31.14
N LYS A 25 17.32 9.14 32.37
CA LYS A 25 17.00 8.32 33.56
C LYS A 25 15.50 8.33 33.88
N ARG A 26 14.86 9.51 33.81
CA ARG A 26 13.43 9.69 34.11
C ARG A 26 12.53 8.94 33.12
N CYS A 27 12.78 9.07 31.82
CA CYS A 27 11.95 8.45 30.78
C CYS A 27 12.35 6.98 30.48
N GLY A 28 13.42 6.48 31.12
CA GLY A 28 13.96 5.14 30.89
C GLY A 28 14.44 4.94 29.45
N VAL A 29 15.16 5.92 28.89
CA VAL A 29 15.69 5.90 27.53
C VAL A 29 17.20 6.17 27.53
N SER A 30 17.91 5.63 26.54
CA SER A 30 19.35 5.85 26.40
C SER A 30 19.67 7.31 26.07
N LEU A 31 20.84 7.80 26.51
CA LEU A 31 21.30 9.17 26.23
C LEU A 31 21.31 9.49 24.73
N LYS A 32 21.81 8.55 23.91
CA LYS A 32 21.79 8.65 22.44
C LYS A 32 20.39 8.93 21.90
N THR A 33 19.37 8.36 22.52
CA THR A 33 17.98 8.58 22.11
C THR A 33 17.49 9.98 22.47
N VAL A 34 17.89 10.51 23.63
CA VAL A 34 17.57 11.90 24.02
C VAL A 34 18.21 12.88 23.05
N TYR A 35 19.50 12.71 22.73
CA TYR A 35 20.20 13.53 21.73
C TYR A 35 19.55 13.46 20.34
N ASN A 36 19.16 12.26 19.89
CA ASN A 36 18.47 12.12 18.61
C ASN A 36 17.12 12.86 18.62
N VAL A 37 16.38 12.84 19.73
CA VAL A 37 15.12 13.58 19.87
C VAL A 37 15.37 15.09 19.88
N GLU A 38 16.38 15.56 20.60
CA GLU A 38 16.80 16.97 20.62
C GLU A 38 17.13 17.48 19.21
N ALA A 39 17.98 16.75 18.47
CA ALA A 39 18.31 17.05 17.08
C ALA A 39 17.07 17.00 16.18
N THR A 40 16.16 16.04 16.41
CA THR A 40 14.91 16.00 15.64
C THR A 40 14.09 17.26 15.90
N VAL A 41 13.94 17.69 17.15
CA VAL A 41 13.17 18.89 17.54
C VAL A 41 13.77 20.18 16.97
N SER A 42 15.10 20.30 16.91
CA SER A 42 15.77 21.45 16.29
C SER A 42 15.54 21.49 14.78
N ASP A 43 15.68 20.34 14.11
CA ASP A 43 15.69 20.26 12.65
C ASP A 43 14.26 20.23 12.07
N SER A 44 13.35 19.54 12.76
CA SER A 44 12.00 19.28 12.29
C SER A 44 11.03 19.20 13.47
N LYS A 45 9.99 20.02 13.51
CA LYS A 45 8.97 19.97 14.59
C LYS A 45 8.18 18.65 14.66
N ASN A 46 8.54 17.64 13.85
CA ASN A 46 7.85 16.38 13.74
C ASN A 46 8.56 15.25 14.51
N LEU A 47 8.09 14.99 15.72
CA LEU A 47 8.57 13.90 16.57
C LEU A 47 8.13 12.50 16.10
N LYS A 48 7.25 12.43 15.09
CA LYS A 48 6.70 11.18 14.58
C LYS A 48 7.82 10.33 13.98
N HIS A 49 7.77 9.04 14.28
CA HIS A 49 8.70 8.10 13.66
C HIS A 49 8.46 8.01 12.14
N ARG A 50 9.49 8.29 11.35
CA ARG A 50 9.45 8.15 9.89
C ARG A 50 9.44 6.67 9.54
N LYS A 51 8.36 6.21 8.89
CA LYS A 51 8.34 4.86 8.30
C LYS A 51 9.38 4.78 7.18
N GLY A 52 10.12 3.68 7.13
CA GLY A 52 11.02 3.39 6.02
C GLY A 52 10.26 3.28 4.70
N ALA A 53 10.93 3.61 3.59
CA ALA A 53 10.33 3.55 2.25
C ALA A 53 9.99 2.11 1.78
N GLY A 54 10.50 1.10 2.47
CA GLY A 54 10.36 -0.30 2.09
C GLY A 54 11.26 -0.66 0.91
N ARG A 55 11.07 -1.87 0.36
CA ARG A 55 11.83 -2.37 -0.78
C ARG A 55 11.36 -1.70 -2.08
N PRO A 56 12.26 -1.19 -2.93
CA PRO A 56 11.87 -0.64 -4.23
C PRO A 56 11.30 -1.76 -5.12
N MET A 57 10.34 -1.38 -5.98
CA MET A 57 9.77 -2.30 -6.97
C MET A 57 10.78 -2.57 -8.10
N LYS A 58 10.76 -3.79 -8.67
CA LYS A 58 11.56 -4.14 -9.86
C LYS A 58 11.27 -3.25 -11.08
N MET A 59 10.06 -2.71 -11.17
CA MET A 59 9.63 -1.83 -12.27
C MET A 59 10.02 -0.38 -11.99
N SER A 60 10.92 0.17 -12.81
CA SER A 60 11.27 1.59 -12.79
C SER A 60 10.12 2.49 -13.26
N LYS A 61 10.23 3.81 -13.02
CA LYS A 61 9.25 4.79 -13.51
C LYS A 61 9.15 4.79 -15.04
N ASN A 62 10.28 4.73 -15.74
CA ASN A 62 10.33 4.73 -17.20
C ASN A 62 9.66 3.49 -17.79
N ASN A 63 9.83 2.34 -17.13
CA ASN A 63 9.21 1.08 -17.56
C ASN A 63 7.69 1.12 -17.38
N LYS A 64 7.19 1.78 -16.33
CA LYS A 64 5.76 2.03 -16.14
C LYS A 64 5.18 2.91 -17.24
N ILE A 65 5.91 3.96 -17.64
CA ILE A 65 5.49 4.86 -18.74
C ILE A 65 5.43 4.08 -20.06
N SER A 66 6.46 3.29 -20.37
CA SER A 66 6.48 2.43 -21.57
C SER A 66 5.34 1.41 -21.58
N LEU A 67 5.08 0.77 -20.42
CA LEU A 67 3.95 -0.13 -20.24
C LEU A 67 2.60 0.57 -20.49
N ALA A 68 2.42 1.77 -19.95
CA ALA A 68 1.20 2.55 -20.13
C ALA A 68 0.98 2.93 -21.60
N ALA A 69 2.01 3.45 -22.28
CA ALA A 69 1.96 3.79 -23.70
C ALA A 69 1.60 2.56 -24.56
N LYS A 70 2.15 1.40 -24.22
CA LYS A 70 1.86 0.15 -24.92
C LYS A 70 0.40 -0.31 -24.75
N LEU A 71 -0.12 -0.21 -23.53
CA LEU A 71 -1.52 -0.54 -23.25
C LEU A 71 -2.51 0.45 -23.86
N GLN A 72 -2.14 1.72 -24.00
CA GLN A 72 -2.93 2.71 -24.73
C GLN A 72 -2.98 2.37 -26.23
N LYS A 73 -1.85 2.01 -26.84
CA LYS A 73 -1.79 1.61 -28.26
C LYS A 73 -2.54 0.31 -28.53
N ASN A 74 -2.40 -0.69 -27.67
CA ASN A 74 -3.08 -1.97 -27.81
C ASN A 74 -3.58 -2.49 -26.45
N PRO A 75 -4.82 -2.15 -26.05
CA PRO A 75 -5.38 -2.57 -24.76
C PRO A 75 -5.59 -4.08 -24.62
N ARG A 76 -5.57 -4.83 -25.72
CA ARG A 76 -5.80 -6.29 -25.74
C ARG A 76 -4.50 -7.09 -25.66
N VAL A 77 -3.35 -6.44 -25.53
CA VAL A 77 -2.06 -7.14 -25.46
C VAL A 77 -1.99 -8.04 -24.23
N SER A 78 -1.56 -9.29 -24.44
CA SER A 78 -1.42 -10.26 -23.35
C SER A 78 -0.29 -9.88 -22.41
N VAL A 79 -0.56 -9.95 -21.10
CA VAL A 79 0.45 -9.72 -20.06
C VAL A 79 1.65 -10.66 -20.20
N ARG A 80 1.46 -11.89 -20.72
CA ARG A 80 2.57 -12.82 -20.97
C ARG A 80 3.53 -12.26 -22.01
N ARG A 81 2.98 -11.74 -23.11
CA ARG A 81 3.74 -11.15 -24.21
C ARG A 81 4.48 -9.89 -23.75
N ILE A 82 3.83 -9.06 -22.94
CA ILE A 82 4.47 -7.90 -22.32
C ILE A 82 5.67 -8.33 -21.48
N ALA A 83 5.53 -9.35 -20.64
CA ALA A 83 6.64 -9.85 -19.80
C ALA A 83 7.85 -10.30 -20.63
N SER A 84 7.61 -11.12 -21.66
CA SER A 84 8.67 -11.59 -22.56
C SER A 84 9.36 -10.44 -23.29
N GLU A 85 8.61 -9.43 -23.73
CA GLU A 85 9.21 -8.27 -24.38
C GLU A 85 10.04 -7.41 -23.41
N PHE A 86 9.63 -7.25 -22.15
CA PHE A 86 10.46 -6.57 -21.14
C PHE A 86 11.77 -7.33 -20.87
N GLN A 87 11.75 -8.65 -20.92
CA GLN A 87 12.95 -9.47 -20.79
C GLN A 87 13.89 -9.27 -21.99
N VAL A 88 13.35 -9.28 -23.22
CA VAL A 88 14.16 -9.13 -24.44
C VAL A 88 14.70 -7.70 -24.61
N THR A 89 13.85 -6.69 -24.43
CA THR A 89 14.20 -5.29 -24.74
C THR A 89 14.93 -4.58 -23.61
N GLN A 90 14.69 -4.98 -22.36
CA GLN A 90 15.22 -4.29 -21.18
C GLN A 90 16.04 -5.21 -20.27
N GLY A 91 16.19 -6.49 -20.61
CA GLY A 91 16.89 -7.46 -19.77
C GLY A 91 16.19 -7.74 -18.44
N LEU A 92 14.91 -7.36 -18.29
CA LEU A 92 14.20 -7.42 -17.03
C LEU A 92 13.32 -8.66 -16.94
N ASP A 93 13.71 -9.60 -16.09
CA ASP A 93 12.86 -10.73 -15.71
C ASP A 93 11.78 -10.29 -14.70
N ILE A 94 10.62 -9.96 -15.25
CA ILE A 94 9.44 -9.50 -14.51
C ILE A 94 8.33 -10.53 -14.65
N SER A 95 7.87 -11.04 -13.51
CA SER A 95 6.75 -11.97 -13.50
C SER A 95 5.48 -11.31 -14.01
N ARG A 96 4.66 -12.10 -14.71
CA ARG A 96 3.32 -11.71 -15.22
C ARG A 96 2.48 -11.04 -14.14
N GLU A 97 2.55 -11.54 -12.91
CA GLU A 97 1.77 -11.02 -11.79
C GLU A 97 2.27 -9.66 -11.29
N SER A 98 3.57 -9.38 -11.44
CA SER A 98 4.12 -8.06 -11.13
C SER A 98 3.62 -7.01 -12.12
N ILE A 99 3.50 -7.38 -13.40
CA ILE A 99 2.92 -6.52 -14.44
C ILE A 99 1.45 -6.28 -14.16
N ARG A 100 0.65 -7.32 -13.85
CA ARG A 100 -0.78 -7.15 -13.47
C ARG A 100 -0.97 -6.20 -12.30
N ARG A 101 -0.20 -6.39 -11.22
CA ARG A 101 -0.22 -5.48 -10.06
C ARG A 101 0.12 -4.05 -10.45
N THR A 102 1.09 -3.88 -11.33
CA THR A 102 1.48 -2.54 -11.83
C THR A 102 0.35 -1.91 -12.64
N ILE A 103 -0.26 -2.64 -13.59
CA ILE A 103 -1.42 -2.19 -14.37
C ILE A 103 -2.57 -1.75 -13.45
N LYS A 104 -2.88 -2.58 -12.44
CA LYS A 104 -3.92 -2.27 -11.44
C LYS A 104 -3.57 -1.01 -10.64
N SER A 105 -2.33 -0.88 -10.18
CA SER A 105 -1.87 0.29 -9.42
C SER A 105 -1.91 1.60 -10.21
N MET A 106 -1.78 1.52 -11.54
CA MET A 106 -1.88 2.66 -12.45
C MET A 106 -3.33 2.97 -12.87
N GLY A 107 -4.31 2.16 -12.44
CA GLY A 107 -5.70 2.32 -12.83
C GLY A 107 -6.00 1.93 -14.29
N LEU A 108 -5.06 1.27 -14.98
CA LEU A 108 -5.18 0.88 -16.38
C LEU A 108 -5.86 -0.49 -16.59
N SER A 109 -6.33 -1.12 -15.50
CA SER A 109 -7.08 -2.36 -15.61
C SER A 109 -8.43 -2.09 -16.26
N LYS A 110 -8.75 -2.80 -17.35
CA LYS A 110 -10.06 -2.73 -18.00
C LYS A 110 -11.17 -3.04 -17.00
N LYS A 111 -12.00 -2.05 -16.67
CA LYS A 111 -13.29 -2.26 -15.99
C LYS A 111 -14.32 -2.57 -17.07
N VAL A 112 -14.69 -3.84 -17.20
CA VAL A 112 -15.86 -4.20 -18.02
C VAL A 112 -17.08 -4.06 -17.11
N PRO A 113 -18.11 -3.28 -17.47
CA PRO A 113 -19.37 -3.34 -16.74
C PRO A 113 -19.88 -4.77 -16.82
N ILE A 114 -20.14 -5.39 -15.67
CA ILE A 114 -20.81 -6.69 -15.62
C ILE A 114 -22.20 -6.45 -16.21
N ARG A 115 -22.46 -7.01 -17.40
CA ARG A 115 -23.81 -7.00 -17.95
C ARG A 115 -24.67 -7.80 -16.98
N GLY A 116 -25.66 -7.16 -16.38
CA GLY A 116 -26.64 -7.85 -15.55
C GLY A 116 -27.34 -8.95 -16.35
N PRO A 117 -27.95 -9.95 -15.70
CA PRO A 117 -28.74 -10.95 -16.41
C PRO A 117 -29.79 -10.24 -17.27
N GLY A 118 -29.87 -10.57 -18.55
CA GLY A 118 -30.92 -10.09 -19.44
C GLY A 118 -32.25 -10.69 -19.00
N ILE A 119 -33.00 -9.99 -18.16
CA ILE A 119 -34.31 -10.45 -17.70
C ILE A 119 -35.28 -10.29 -18.87
N THR A 120 -35.55 -11.39 -19.57
CA THR A 120 -36.66 -11.44 -20.54
C THR A 120 -38.01 -11.38 -19.80
N PRO A 121 -39.10 -10.95 -20.44
CA PRO A 121 -40.42 -10.92 -19.81
C PRO A 121 -40.84 -12.27 -19.18
N ARG A 122 -40.41 -13.39 -19.78
CA ARG A 122 -40.61 -14.75 -19.26
C ARG A 122 -39.84 -15.01 -17.96
N MET A 123 -38.64 -14.47 -17.82
CA MET A 123 -37.78 -14.63 -16.64
C MET A 123 -38.21 -13.74 -15.48
N ARG A 124 -38.93 -12.63 -15.75
CA ARG A 124 -39.40 -11.68 -14.72
C ARG A 124 -40.30 -12.33 -13.66
N LYS A 125 -41.05 -13.38 -14.04
CA LYS A 125 -41.89 -14.20 -13.14
C LYS A 125 -41.09 -15.05 -12.13
N TYR A 126 -39.82 -15.34 -12.42
CA TYR A 126 -38.95 -16.19 -11.59
C TYR A 126 -37.94 -15.40 -10.75
N VAL A 127 -37.70 -14.12 -11.08
CA VAL A 127 -36.75 -13.24 -10.36
C VAL A 127 -37.39 -12.59 -9.12
N SER A 128 -38.72 -12.65 -8.98
CA SER A 128 -39.46 -12.15 -7.82
C SER A 128 -39.38 -13.05 -6.58
N ILE A 129 -38.56 -14.10 -6.60
CA ILE A 129 -38.29 -14.90 -5.41
C ILE A 129 -37.28 -14.10 -4.58
N GLY A 130 -37.74 -13.62 -3.42
CA GLY A 130 -37.04 -12.71 -2.50
C GLY A 130 -35.66 -13.17 -2.01
N PRO A 131 -35.08 -12.47 -1.01
CA PRO A 131 -33.67 -12.62 -0.65
C PRO A 131 -33.33 -14.09 -0.38
N ARG A 132 -32.27 -14.59 -1.05
CA ARG A 132 -31.73 -15.93 -0.83
C ARG A 132 -31.43 -16.09 0.66
N LYS A 133 -32.25 -16.84 1.41
CA LYS A 133 -31.87 -17.33 2.72
C LYS A 133 -30.60 -18.17 2.53
N THR A 134 -29.47 -17.66 2.99
CA THR A 134 -28.24 -18.45 3.12
C THR A 134 -28.53 -19.52 4.17
N GLY A 135 -28.94 -20.70 3.71
CA GLY A 135 -29.06 -21.88 4.55
C GLY A 135 -27.68 -22.24 5.08
N VAL A 136 -27.45 -21.92 6.34
CA VAL A 136 -26.34 -22.47 7.11
C VAL A 136 -26.63 -23.97 7.27
N LEU A 137 -25.76 -24.80 6.70
CA LEU A 137 -25.73 -26.24 6.96
C LEU A 137 -25.24 -26.45 8.39
N THR A 138 -26.15 -26.48 9.36
CA THR A 138 -25.88 -27.07 10.67
C THR A 138 -26.47 -28.47 10.66
N GLY A 139 -25.60 -29.46 10.49
CA GLY A 139 -25.96 -30.86 10.74
C GLY A 139 -26.22 -31.11 12.22
N THR A 140 -26.99 -32.14 12.53
CA THR A 140 -26.63 -33.20 13.49
C THR A 140 -27.74 -34.25 13.56
N ARG A 141 -27.29 -35.50 13.48
CA ARG A 141 -27.87 -36.81 13.85
C ARG A 141 -29.16 -37.26 13.18
#